data_AF-A0AA36IAA6-F1
#
_entry.id   AF-A0AA36IAA6-F1
#
_cell.length_a   1.000
_cell.length_b   1.000
_cell.length_c   1.000
_cell.angle_alpha   90.00
_cell.angle_beta   90.00
_cell.angle_gamma   90.00
#
_symmetry.space_group_name_H-M   'P 1'
#
loop_
_entity.id
_entity.type
_entity.pdbx_description
1 polymer ?
#
loop_
_entity_poly.entity_id
_entity_poly.type
_entity_poly.pdbx_seq_one_letter_code
_entity_poly.pdbx_strand_id
1 'polypeptide(L)'
;MRCLWLWLLPLPCAGLLCPSTCAAQDGTPWPCRFPSCQLPVTHNPARGTPQDINVVVLSPYSGELGDLMTTAEPLLEMALQEIENSTLLPGYRLNVLLADSKCTREDATAAAVEAFYSGDPKHAILGDACSDGCEAVSDVSRFFKVLQVSPGCGSTSLSERSRYPYLARLAPSDRFKLQAIFEVMKMFSFKRVSLMYQSNENLALFQDLVQRDVEAGYAWITLLTERIVSISDAERATAAIQTRDSRITVLSLNEEAGAMLLCQAYLKGMVSPDFVWLLSSGNWGQNFPERANHPHINCTAPQLLAAARGLIAAELGPMLQSSSVHGLSGRPLADIHSQYAAQCQSFGNGTGRCNFIWTPYFYDGLWQLANVFHSHLSASSQLTGDAAQEALYNISLQQDYLGLSGQVRYFDSEAMHKVGAGDRDGTILLRQVVGPLGDEFQELAYWTGQGITWKADIVWGDQRVACSGGSCNLTGAVVPLDRGTCAAGRIFVDALGCQACPTGRFEEAGQCVNCPAGSFAASPGLASCEPCPAGSAVNFAGAEVCEVCTEGHYQNETGALSCLRCPVSFYGPSRSLPSCLPCPEGKTTAYEGAIDVQMCTCNGDIFEGVCISCSDDFRFVEGQCIACVEGLRCRTGETPR
;
A
#
# COMPACT_ATOMS: atom_id res chain seq x y z
N MET A 1 -1.25 71.33 -50.91
CA MET A 1 -2.35 72.16 -50.37
C MET A 1 -2.55 71.78 -48.90
N ARG A 2 -2.22 72.72 -47.98
CA ARG A 2 -2.69 72.94 -46.57
C ARG A 2 -2.89 71.71 -45.65
N CYS A 3 -2.08 71.50 -44.60
CA CYS A 3 -2.16 72.03 -43.20
C CYS A 3 -3.51 71.67 -42.49
N LEU A 4 -3.63 71.14 -41.26
CA LEU A 4 -3.00 71.49 -39.98
C LEU A 4 -3.26 70.41 -38.87
N TRP A 5 -2.22 70.16 -38.04
CA TRP A 5 -2.16 70.14 -36.55
C TRP A 5 -3.19 69.39 -35.66
N LEU A 6 -2.67 68.49 -34.82
CA LEU A 6 -2.75 68.56 -33.34
C LEU A 6 -1.77 67.56 -32.67
N TRP A 7 -0.86 68.09 -31.85
CA TRP A 7 -0.03 67.36 -30.87
C TRP A 7 -0.82 67.22 -29.56
N LEU A 8 -0.71 66.08 -28.86
CA LEU A 8 -0.31 65.97 -27.43
C LEU A 8 -0.52 64.54 -26.87
N LEU A 9 0.57 64.01 -26.27
CA LEU A 9 0.74 62.84 -25.39
C LEU A 9 0.82 61.42 -26.00
N PRO A 10 2.01 60.77 -25.98
CA PRO A 10 2.08 59.32 -25.86
C PRO A 10 1.94 58.97 -24.37
N LEU A 11 0.81 58.40 -23.97
CA LEU A 11 0.78 57.58 -22.76
C LEU A 11 1.42 56.23 -23.11
N PRO A 12 2.43 55.75 -22.36
CA PRO A 12 3.02 54.46 -22.62
C PRO A 12 2.08 53.39 -22.06
N CYS A 13 1.31 52.73 -22.91
CA CYS A 13 0.91 51.36 -22.61
C CYS A 13 2.15 50.48 -22.87
N ALA A 14 3.06 50.48 -21.91
CA ALA A 14 4.06 49.44 -21.78
C ALA A 14 3.31 48.15 -21.40
N GLY A 15 2.88 47.39 -22.41
CA GLY A 15 2.66 45.97 -22.25
C GLY A 15 4.02 45.35 -21.95
N LEU A 16 4.36 45.22 -20.67
CA LEU A 16 5.47 44.39 -20.23
C LEU A 16 5.13 42.94 -20.57
N LEU A 17 5.64 42.49 -21.71
CA LEU A 17 5.72 41.09 -22.07
C LEU A 17 6.51 40.37 -20.97
N CYS A 18 5.91 39.42 -20.25
CA CYS A 18 6.69 38.46 -19.47
C CYS A 18 7.66 37.74 -20.43
N PRO A 19 8.90 37.46 -20.02
CA PRO A 19 9.80 36.62 -20.82
C PRO A 19 9.14 35.25 -21.05
N SER A 20 9.47 34.57 -22.16
CA SER A 20 8.91 33.25 -22.53
C SER A 20 9.07 32.18 -21.43
N THR A 21 10.02 32.37 -20.52
CA THR A 21 10.25 31.56 -19.31
C THR A 21 9.10 31.59 -18.29
N CYS A 22 8.18 32.55 -18.39
CA CYS A 22 7.16 32.82 -17.36
C CYS A 22 5.72 32.75 -17.92
N ALA A 23 5.46 31.90 -18.93
CA ALA A 23 4.14 31.72 -19.56
C ALA A 23 3.63 30.26 -19.51
N ALA A 24 2.34 30.09 -19.20
CA ALA A 24 1.64 28.81 -19.36
C ALA A 24 1.38 28.48 -20.84
N GLN A 25 1.21 27.19 -21.18
CA GLN A 25 0.97 26.72 -22.56
C GLN A 25 -0.34 27.26 -23.19
N ASP A 26 -1.30 27.70 -22.38
CA ASP A 26 -2.61 28.22 -22.84
C ASP A 26 -2.61 29.73 -23.12
N GLY A 27 -1.46 30.40 -22.98
CA GLY A 27 -1.34 31.84 -23.21
C GLY A 27 -1.97 32.69 -22.11
N THR A 28 -2.40 32.10 -20.99
CA THR A 28 -2.76 32.88 -19.81
C THR A 28 -1.49 33.43 -19.17
N PRO A 29 -1.42 34.75 -18.91
CA PRO A 29 -0.34 35.29 -18.11
C PRO A 29 -0.46 34.68 -16.71
N TRP A 30 0.58 33.97 -16.27
CA TRP A 30 0.84 33.86 -14.85
C TRP A 30 0.82 35.29 -14.29
N PRO A 31 0.28 35.57 -13.09
CA PRO A 31 0.58 36.84 -12.45
C PRO A 31 2.09 36.82 -12.19
N CYS A 32 2.90 37.21 -13.18
CA CYS A 32 4.31 37.52 -13.04
C CYS A 32 4.37 38.66 -12.03
N ARG A 33 4.35 38.32 -10.73
CA ARG A 33 4.33 39.28 -9.64
C ARG A 33 5.58 40.16 -9.72
N PHE A 34 6.65 39.59 -10.27
CA PHE A 34 7.89 40.27 -10.56
C PHE A 34 8.10 40.37 -12.08
N PRO A 35 8.19 41.58 -12.63
CA PRO A 35 8.37 41.81 -14.06
C PRO A 35 9.62 41.14 -14.67
N SER A 36 10.61 40.81 -13.85
CA SER A 36 11.86 40.14 -14.23
C SER A 36 11.95 38.67 -13.78
N CYS A 37 10.88 38.12 -13.20
CA CYS A 37 10.87 36.80 -12.54
C CYS A 37 11.99 36.68 -11.47
N GLN A 38 12.44 37.80 -10.91
CA GLN A 38 13.40 37.86 -9.80
C GLN A 38 12.71 38.31 -8.52
N LEU A 39 13.08 37.71 -7.38
CA LEU A 39 12.55 38.15 -6.10
C LEU A 39 13.03 39.58 -5.78
N PRO A 40 12.14 40.44 -5.26
CA PRO A 40 12.49 41.79 -4.88
C PRO A 40 13.36 41.77 -3.62
N VAL A 41 14.46 42.52 -3.65
CA VAL A 41 15.31 42.71 -2.47
C VAL A 41 15.73 44.16 -2.38
N THR A 42 15.61 44.74 -1.19
CA THR A 42 16.17 46.06 -0.91
C THR A 42 17.63 45.88 -0.53
N HIS A 43 18.52 46.22 -1.46
CA HIS A 43 19.96 46.07 -1.25
C HIS A 43 20.46 46.96 -0.13
N ASN A 44 21.34 46.41 0.70
CA ASN A 44 21.94 47.11 1.81
C ASN A 44 23.03 48.07 1.30
N PRO A 45 22.83 49.39 1.38
CA PRO A 45 23.79 50.36 0.86
C PRO A 45 25.14 50.30 1.58
N ALA A 46 25.21 49.69 2.77
CA ALA A 46 26.46 49.50 3.50
C ALA A 46 27.38 48.44 2.89
N ARG A 47 26.92 47.63 1.92
CA ARG A 47 27.74 46.59 1.26
C ARG A 47 28.62 47.11 0.11
N GLY A 48 28.59 48.40 -0.22
CA GLY A 48 29.43 49.00 -1.26
C GLY A 48 29.00 48.65 -2.69
N THR A 49 29.94 48.31 -3.58
CA THR A 49 29.67 47.72 -4.92
C THR A 49 29.89 46.20 -4.88
N PRO A 50 28.94 45.44 -4.33
CA PRO A 50 29.08 44.01 -4.12
C PRO A 50 29.02 43.22 -5.44
N GLN A 51 29.67 42.06 -5.45
CA GLN A 51 29.57 41.08 -6.53
C GLN A 51 28.29 40.24 -6.40
N ASP A 52 27.69 39.88 -7.52
CA ASP A 52 26.40 39.19 -7.54
C ASP A 52 26.57 37.67 -7.54
N ILE A 53 25.90 37.02 -6.59
CA ILE A 53 25.72 35.56 -6.51
C ILE A 53 24.30 35.26 -6.96
N ASN A 54 24.16 34.73 -8.18
CA ASN A 54 22.86 34.35 -8.72
C ASN A 54 22.49 32.90 -8.39
N VAL A 55 21.30 32.71 -7.81
CA VAL A 55 20.68 31.39 -7.53
C VAL A 55 19.40 31.28 -8.35
N VAL A 56 19.18 30.12 -8.96
CA VAL A 56 17.92 29.80 -9.62
C VAL A 56 17.05 29.00 -8.66
N VAL A 57 15.80 29.40 -8.47
CA VAL A 57 14.81 28.65 -7.71
C VAL A 57 13.81 28.03 -8.67
N LEU A 58 13.77 26.71 -8.70
CA LEU A 58 12.88 25.92 -9.56
C LEU A 58 11.82 25.24 -8.69
N SER A 59 10.55 25.44 -9.01
CA SER A 59 9.43 24.72 -8.38
C SER A 59 8.18 24.93 -9.24
N PRO A 60 7.14 24.08 -9.09
CA PRO A 60 5.92 24.22 -9.88
C PRO A 60 5.13 25.48 -9.48
N TYR A 61 4.87 26.33 -10.47
CA TYR A 61 3.80 27.33 -10.44
C TYR A 61 2.53 26.82 -11.14
N SER A 62 2.70 25.89 -12.07
CA SER A 62 1.62 25.24 -12.80
C SER A 62 1.86 23.72 -12.90
N GLY A 63 1.02 23.00 -13.65
CA GLY A 63 1.17 21.55 -13.84
C GLY A 63 0.50 20.71 -12.74
N GLU A 64 0.94 19.45 -12.61
CA GLU A 64 0.20 18.40 -11.89
C GLU A 64 0.11 18.62 -10.37
N LEU A 65 1.18 19.15 -9.76
CA LEU A 65 1.19 19.53 -8.34
C LEU A 65 0.58 20.92 -8.07
N GLY A 66 0.14 21.62 -9.11
CA GLY A 66 -0.42 22.96 -9.01
C GLY A 66 0.60 24.01 -8.57
N ASP A 67 0.09 25.09 -7.99
CA ASP A 67 0.89 26.26 -7.61
C ASP A 67 1.48 26.10 -6.19
N LEU A 68 2.64 25.43 -6.12
CA LEU A 68 3.40 25.31 -4.88
C LEU A 68 4.21 26.58 -4.61
N MET A 69 4.82 27.13 -5.65
CA MET A 69 5.82 28.19 -5.51
C MET A 69 5.22 29.51 -5.00
N THR A 70 3.99 29.88 -5.40
CA THR A 70 3.32 31.07 -4.86
C THR A 70 3.17 31.02 -3.33
N THR A 71 3.06 29.81 -2.75
CA THR A 71 2.99 29.67 -1.28
C THR A 71 4.35 29.83 -0.59
N ALA A 72 5.46 29.59 -1.31
CA ALA A 72 6.83 29.65 -0.81
C ALA A 72 7.48 31.03 -0.96
N GLU A 73 7.06 31.83 -1.95
CA GLU A 73 7.56 33.18 -2.20
C GLU A 73 7.65 34.08 -0.96
N PRO A 74 6.64 34.17 -0.06
CA PRO A 74 6.76 35.03 1.13
C PRO A 74 7.96 34.69 2.02
N LEU A 75 8.26 33.40 2.19
CA LEU A 75 9.40 32.95 2.98
C LEU A 75 10.72 33.14 2.24
N LEU A 76 10.74 32.98 0.91
CA LEU A 76 11.93 33.27 0.12
C LEU A 76 12.28 34.76 0.14
N GLU A 77 11.29 35.64 -0.02
CA GLU A 77 11.47 37.09 0.11
C GLU A 77 11.98 37.46 1.51
N MET A 78 11.37 36.88 2.54
CA MET A 78 11.78 37.10 3.93
C MET A 78 13.23 36.68 4.17
N ALA A 79 13.60 35.46 3.77
CA ALA A 79 14.97 34.96 3.89
C ALA A 79 15.96 35.82 3.09
N LEU A 80 15.62 36.19 1.86
CA LEU A 80 16.48 37.01 1.00
C LEU A 80 16.75 38.39 1.63
N GLN A 81 15.71 39.06 2.13
CA GLN A 81 15.85 40.36 2.76
C GLN A 81 16.65 40.30 4.06
N GLU A 82 16.50 39.22 4.85
CA GLU A 82 17.30 39.01 6.05
C GLU A 82 18.77 38.72 5.73
N ILE A 83 19.05 37.88 4.73
CA ILE A 83 20.40 37.58 4.27
C ILE A 83 21.08 38.87 3.80
N GLU A 84 20.38 39.74 3.05
CA GLU A 84 20.88 41.04 2.60
C GLU A 84 21.17 42.00 3.77
N ASN A 85 20.30 42.01 4.79
CA ASN A 85 20.46 42.84 5.98
C ASN A 85 21.54 42.30 6.95
N SER A 86 21.91 41.02 6.84
CA SER A 86 22.94 40.40 7.67
C SER A 86 24.36 40.79 7.25
N THR A 87 25.37 40.35 8.03
CA THR A 87 26.80 40.43 7.68
C THR A 87 27.34 39.14 7.06
N LEU A 88 26.48 38.18 6.70
CA LEU A 88 26.87 36.84 6.27
C LEU A 88 27.67 36.84 4.97
N LEU A 89 27.31 37.68 4.00
CA LEU A 89 27.95 37.71 2.68
C LEU A 89 28.66 39.07 2.46
N PRO A 90 29.81 39.31 3.10
CA PRO A 90 30.49 40.61 3.00
C PRO A 90 31.01 40.84 1.58
N GLY A 91 30.58 41.94 0.95
CA GLY A 91 30.98 42.28 -0.42
C GLY A 91 30.25 41.51 -1.53
N TYR A 92 29.22 40.73 -1.17
CA TYR A 92 28.39 40.00 -2.13
C TYR A 92 26.90 40.31 -1.96
N ARG A 93 26.14 40.18 -3.04
CA ARG A 93 24.67 40.22 -3.07
C ARG A 93 24.13 38.90 -3.57
N LEU A 94 23.02 38.47 -2.98
CA LEU A 94 22.31 37.29 -3.44
C LEU A 94 21.18 37.74 -4.37
N ASN A 95 21.16 37.23 -5.58
CA ASN A 95 20.09 37.44 -6.55
C ASN A 95 19.36 36.12 -6.76
N VAL A 96 18.03 36.17 -6.74
CA VAL A 96 17.19 34.98 -6.86
C VAL A 96 16.31 35.08 -8.11
N LEU A 97 16.51 34.15 -9.04
CA LEU A 97 15.70 34.00 -10.25
C LEU A 97 14.70 32.85 -10.05
N LEU A 98 13.43 33.09 -10.30
CA LEU A 98 12.34 32.12 -10.20
C LEU A 98 12.06 31.49 -11.58
N ALA A 99 11.78 30.20 -11.61
CA ALA A 99 11.43 29.49 -12.84
C ALA A 99 10.39 28.38 -12.58
N ASP A 100 9.40 28.26 -13.48
CA ASP A 100 8.33 27.25 -13.38
C ASP A 100 8.79 25.92 -13.95
N SER A 101 8.81 24.89 -13.11
CA SER A 101 9.18 23.54 -13.52
C SER A 101 7.99 22.66 -13.91
N LYS A 102 6.76 23.10 -13.60
CA LYS A 102 5.49 22.38 -13.80
C LYS A 102 5.38 20.97 -13.20
N CYS A 103 6.38 20.56 -12.43
CA CYS A 103 6.57 19.20 -11.99
C CYS A 103 6.57 18.15 -13.13
N THR A 104 7.16 18.46 -14.29
CA THR A 104 7.38 17.47 -15.36
C THR A 104 8.86 17.39 -15.67
N ARG A 105 9.32 16.25 -16.21
CA ARG A 105 10.73 16.10 -16.58
C ARG A 105 11.10 17.06 -17.71
N GLU A 106 10.21 17.24 -18.68
CA GLU A 106 10.40 18.05 -19.87
C GLU A 106 10.47 19.54 -19.53
N ASP A 107 9.48 20.07 -18.81
CA ASP A 107 9.41 21.48 -18.46
C ASP A 107 10.51 21.85 -17.45
N ALA A 108 10.78 21.01 -16.45
CA ALA A 108 11.85 21.25 -15.47
C ALA A 108 13.23 21.28 -16.13
N THR A 109 13.50 20.39 -17.09
CA THR A 109 14.75 20.42 -17.88
C THR A 109 14.86 21.72 -18.67
N ALA A 110 13.78 22.09 -19.39
CA ALA A 110 13.77 23.29 -20.21
C ALA A 110 13.98 24.56 -19.37
N ALA A 111 13.25 24.70 -18.26
CA ALA A 111 13.35 25.83 -17.34
C ALA A 111 14.76 25.96 -16.74
N ALA A 112 15.34 24.84 -16.29
CA ALA A 112 16.70 24.84 -15.76
C ALA A 112 17.72 25.24 -16.84
N VAL A 113 17.68 24.61 -18.02
CA VAL A 113 18.60 24.93 -19.12
C VAL A 113 18.47 26.41 -19.53
N GLU A 114 17.26 26.91 -19.74
CA GLU A 114 17.02 28.31 -20.11
C GLU A 114 17.55 29.28 -19.06
N ALA A 115 17.35 29.00 -17.76
CA ALA A 115 17.90 29.82 -16.67
C ALA A 115 19.43 29.89 -16.69
N PHE A 116 20.12 28.79 -17.03
CA PHE A 116 21.58 28.74 -17.14
C PHE A 116 22.14 29.39 -18.41
N TYR A 117 21.38 29.42 -19.50
CA TYR A 117 21.76 30.13 -20.73
C TYR A 117 21.38 31.63 -20.71
N SER A 118 20.49 32.04 -19.80
CA SER A 118 20.03 33.43 -19.70
C SER A 118 20.97 34.30 -18.85
N GLY A 119 21.36 35.47 -19.37
CA GLY A 119 21.97 36.56 -18.61
C GLY A 119 23.23 36.18 -17.81
N ASP A 120 23.19 36.47 -16.50
CA ASP A 120 24.32 36.31 -15.57
C ASP A 120 24.59 34.85 -15.18
N PRO A 121 25.85 34.49 -14.83
CA PRO A 121 26.18 33.13 -14.40
C PRO A 121 25.39 32.72 -13.15
N LYS A 122 24.85 31.50 -13.16
CA LYS A 122 24.13 30.91 -12.04
C LYS A 122 25.07 30.03 -11.23
N HIS A 123 25.11 30.24 -9.92
CA HIS A 123 26.10 29.61 -9.02
C HIS A 123 25.56 28.41 -8.25
N ALA A 124 24.24 28.33 -8.06
CA ALA A 124 23.56 27.20 -7.45
C ALA A 124 22.08 27.15 -7.88
N ILE A 125 21.46 26.02 -7.60
CA ILE A 125 20.03 25.77 -7.78
C ILE A 125 19.40 25.50 -6.42
N LEU A 126 18.27 26.15 -6.12
CA LEU A 126 17.37 25.80 -5.04
C LEU A 126 16.08 25.22 -5.63
N GLY A 127 15.93 23.91 -5.63
CA GLY A 127 14.85 23.26 -6.40
C GLY A 127 15.35 21.98 -7.08
N ASP A 128 14.51 21.22 -7.75
CA ASP A 128 13.04 21.29 -7.71
C ASP A 128 12.50 20.92 -6.31
N ALA A 129 11.19 21.11 -6.07
CA ALA A 129 10.48 20.56 -4.93
C ALA A 129 9.84 19.19 -5.22
N CYS A 130 9.53 18.87 -6.48
CA CYS A 130 8.90 17.61 -6.82
C CYS A 130 9.88 16.57 -7.38
N SER A 131 9.60 15.29 -7.13
CA SER A 131 10.50 14.18 -7.47
C SER A 131 10.89 14.13 -8.96
N ASP A 132 9.92 14.19 -9.88
CA ASP A 132 10.18 14.11 -11.33
C ASP A 132 10.98 15.31 -11.84
N GLY A 133 10.60 16.52 -11.40
CA GLY A 133 11.34 17.74 -11.69
C GLY A 133 12.75 17.70 -11.11
N CYS A 134 12.93 17.18 -9.90
CA CYS A 134 14.25 17.06 -9.28
C CYS A 134 15.20 16.15 -10.03
N GLU A 135 14.74 14.98 -10.48
CA GLU A 135 15.58 14.07 -11.25
C GLU A 135 16.07 14.74 -12.53
N ALA A 136 15.18 15.47 -13.21
CA ALA A 136 15.51 16.24 -14.41
C ALA A 136 16.48 17.40 -14.12
N VAL A 137 16.20 18.22 -13.10
CA VAL A 137 17.07 19.33 -12.69
C VAL A 137 18.42 18.83 -12.18
N SER A 138 18.48 17.65 -11.56
CA SER A 138 19.74 17.04 -11.10
C SER A 138 20.60 16.56 -12.27
N ASP A 139 19.99 16.05 -13.34
CA ASP A 139 20.70 15.72 -14.57
C ASP A 139 21.30 17.01 -15.20
N VAL A 140 20.60 18.15 -15.12
CA VAL A 140 21.10 19.48 -15.56
C VAL A 140 22.20 20.00 -14.63
N SER A 141 22.02 19.92 -13.32
CA SER A 141 23.01 20.29 -12.30
C SER A 141 24.31 19.52 -12.49
N ARG A 142 24.26 18.22 -12.82
CA ARG A 142 25.43 17.43 -13.17
C ARG A 142 26.14 17.95 -14.43
N PHE A 143 25.40 18.35 -15.45
CA PHE A 143 25.96 18.86 -16.70
C PHE A 143 26.67 20.20 -16.50
N PHE A 144 26.02 21.15 -15.82
CA PHE A 144 26.60 22.47 -15.50
C PHE A 144 27.54 22.44 -14.29
N LYS A 145 27.62 21.30 -13.60
CA LYS A 145 28.41 21.07 -12.38
C LYS A 145 28.10 22.12 -11.33
N VAL A 146 26.85 22.25 -10.96
CA VAL A 146 26.39 23.24 -9.98
C VAL A 146 25.71 22.57 -8.81
N LEU A 147 25.98 23.04 -7.59
CA LEU A 147 25.27 22.60 -6.40
C LEU A 147 23.77 22.81 -6.56
N GLN A 148 23.00 21.75 -6.34
CA GLN A 148 21.56 21.77 -6.21
C GLN A 148 21.17 21.44 -4.77
N VAL A 149 20.43 22.34 -4.13
CA VAL A 149 19.76 22.08 -2.85
C VAL A 149 18.27 21.95 -3.13
N SER A 150 17.68 20.77 -2.95
CA SER A 150 16.24 20.57 -3.17
C SER A 150 15.45 20.79 -1.87
N PRO A 151 14.38 21.61 -1.88
CA PRO A 151 13.50 21.78 -0.75
C PRO A 151 12.50 20.62 -0.53
N GLY A 152 12.28 19.73 -1.51
CA GLY A 152 11.07 18.89 -1.48
C GLY A 152 11.16 17.44 -1.95
N CYS A 153 12.20 17.08 -2.70
CA CYS A 153 12.13 15.86 -3.50
C CYS A 153 12.33 14.58 -2.70
N GLY A 154 11.33 13.69 -2.76
CA GLY A 154 11.30 12.44 -2.00
C GLY A 154 11.95 11.24 -2.67
N SER A 155 12.03 11.21 -4.01
CA SER A 155 12.37 10.00 -4.79
C SER A 155 13.58 9.23 -4.23
N THR A 156 13.44 7.91 -4.14
CA THR A 156 14.49 7.02 -3.62
C THR A 156 15.68 6.90 -4.57
N SER A 157 15.48 7.21 -5.86
CA SER A 157 16.52 7.22 -6.91
C SER A 157 17.55 8.35 -6.70
N LEU A 158 17.12 9.47 -6.12
CA LEU A 158 17.92 10.68 -5.97
C LEU A 158 19.07 10.54 -4.96
N SER A 159 19.07 9.49 -4.14
CA SER A 159 20.20 9.18 -3.24
C SER A 159 21.38 8.50 -3.97
N GLU A 160 21.27 8.22 -5.27
CA GLU A 160 22.32 7.60 -6.08
C GLU A 160 23.40 8.62 -6.48
N ARG A 161 24.45 8.72 -5.68
CA ARG A 161 25.52 9.73 -5.83
C ARG A 161 26.29 9.61 -7.15
N SER A 162 26.42 8.39 -7.69
CA SER A 162 27.06 8.18 -8.99
C SER A 162 26.30 8.87 -10.14
N ARG A 163 24.99 9.03 -9.99
CA ARG A 163 24.14 9.74 -10.94
C ARG A 163 23.98 11.22 -10.59
N TYR A 164 23.81 11.54 -9.32
CA TYR A 164 23.49 12.90 -8.83
C TYR A 164 24.56 13.45 -7.87
N PRO A 165 25.78 13.76 -8.36
CA PRO A 165 26.93 14.07 -7.50
C PRO A 165 26.88 15.45 -6.83
N TYR A 166 26.00 16.36 -7.25
CA TYR A 166 25.90 17.73 -6.73
C TYR A 166 24.56 18.01 -6.04
N LEU A 167 23.81 16.97 -5.67
CA LEU A 167 22.49 17.11 -5.05
C LEU A 167 22.54 16.94 -3.53
N ALA A 168 22.00 17.92 -2.81
CA ALA A 168 21.67 17.81 -1.39
C ALA A 168 20.17 18.10 -1.18
N ARG A 169 19.47 17.31 -0.35
CA ARG A 169 18.01 17.42 -0.19
C ARG A 169 17.61 17.78 1.24
N LEU A 170 16.84 18.85 1.39
CA LEU A 170 16.32 19.29 2.68
C LEU A 170 15.11 18.49 3.13
N ALA A 171 14.25 18.08 2.19
CA ALA A 171 13.15 17.18 2.49
C ALA A 171 13.68 15.77 2.76
N PRO A 172 13.21 15.10 3.84
CA PRO A 172 13.52 13.69 4.05
C PRO A 172 13.07 12.84 2.85
N SER A 173 13.93 11.91 2.45
CA SER A 173 13.63 11.02 1.32
C SER A 173 12.51 10.04 1.65
N ASP A 174 11.88 9.49 0.62
CA ASP A 174 10.88 8.44 0.75
C ASP A 174 11.47 7.20 1.42
N ARG A 175 12.81 7.06 1.43
CA ARG A 175 13.48 6.04 2.23
C ARG A 175 13.23 6.20 3.72
N PHE A 176 13.30 7.44 4.19
CA PHE A 176 13.08 7.81 5.57
C PHE A 176 11.58 7.74 5.93
N LYS A 177 10.68 8.12 5.01
CA LYS A 177 9.22 7.99 5.20
C LYS A 177 8.80 6.52 5.33
N LEU A 178 9.35 5.64 4.50
CA LEU A 178 9.05 4.21 4.57
C LEU A 178 9.52 3.58 5.90
N GLN A 179 10.65 4.03 6.46
CA GLN A 179 11.10 3.58 7.78
C GLN A 179 10.08 3.93 8.87
N ALA A 180 9.48 5.12 8.84
CA ALA A 180 8.42 5.50 9.78
C ALA A 180 7.22 4.54 9.71
N ILE A 181 6.82 4.13 8.51
CA ILE A 181 5.74 3.15 8.29
C ILE A 181 6.12 1.77 8.85
N PHE A 182 7.37 1.33 8.71
CA PHE A 182 7.85 0.08 9.31
C PHE A 182 7.79 0.11 10.84
N GLU A 183 8.12 1.23 11.48
CA GLU A 183 7.98 1.37 12.94
C GLU A 183 6.52 1.27 13.37
N VAL A 184 5.58 1.86 12.62
CA VAL A 184 4.13 1.69 12.86
C VAL A 184 3.73 0.22 12.74
N MET A 185 4.12 -0.47 11.66
CA MET A 185 3.76 -1.87 11.46
C MET A 185 4.30 -2.79 12.57
N LYS A 186 5.55 -2.59 12.98
CA LYS A 186 6.16 -3.37 14.07
C LYS A 186 5.47 -3.13 15.41
N MET A 187 5.05 -1.90 15.70
CA MET A 187 4.32 -1.58 16.93
C MET A 187 3.02 -2.38 17.04
N PHE A 188 2.30 -2.55 15.93
CA PHE A 188 1.07 -3.35 15.87
C PHE A 188 1.31 -4.85 15.62
N SER A 189 2.57 -5.29 15.58
CA SER A 189 2.95 -6.67 15.30
C SER A 189 2.36 -7.20 13.98
N PHE A 190 2.22 -6.34 12.96
CA PHE A 190 1.84 -6.76 11.63
C PHE A 190 2.99 -7.55 11.01
N LYS A 191 2.75 -8.81 10.67
CA LYS A 191 3.75 -9.71 10.09
C LYS A 191 3.47 -9.96 8.62
N ARG A 192 2.19 -9.94 8.24
CA ARG A 192 1.72 -10.25 6.90
C ARG A 192 1.39 -8.98 6.14
N VAL A 193 2.22 -8.64 5.17
CA VAL A 193 2.11 -7.36 4.46
C VAL A 193 2.24 -7.54 2.96
N SER A 194 1.52 -6.72 2.22
CA SER A 194 1.71 -6.55 0.77
C SER A 194 2.25 -5.16 0.46
N LEU A 195 2.97 -5.03 -0.66
CA LEU A 195 3.46 -3.76 -1.17
C LEU A 195 2.82 -3.48 -2.54
N MET A 196 2.34 -2.26 -2.70
CA MET A 196 1.99 -1.69 -4.00
C MET A 196 2.95 -0.56 -4.29
N TYR A 197 3.64 -0.62 -5.43
CA TYR A 197 4.71 0.32 -5.74
C TYR A 197 4.63 0.82 -7.17
N GLN A 198 5.24 1.97 -7.46
CA GLN A 198 5.30 2.53 -8.81
C GLN A 198 6.69 2.37 -9.45
N SER A 199 7.75 2.57 -8.67
CA SER A 199 9.15 2.48 -9.11
C SER A 199 9.88 1.28 -8.47
N ASN A 200 10.82 0.69 -9.21
CA ASN A 200 11.55 -0.50 -8.76
C ASN A 200 12.47 -0.22 -7.56
N GLU A 201 12.92 1.02 -7.41
CA GLU A 201 13.72 1.49 -6.28
C GLU A 201 12.93 1.39 -4.97
N ASN A 202 11.63 1.69 -5.00
CA ASN A 202 10.75 1.53 -3.83
C ASN A 202 10.55 0.06 -3.45
N LEU A 203 10.43 -0.83 -4.45
CA LEU A 203 10.39 -2.28 -4.22
C LEU A 203 11.69 -2.77 -3.57
N ALA A 204 12.84 -2.40 -4.16
CA ALA A 204 14.14 -2.82 -3.66
C ALA A 204 14.34 -2.35 -2.22
N LEU A 205 13.88 -1.14 -1.89
CA LEU A 205 14.03 -0.57 -0.55
C LEU A 205 13.16 -1.32 0.46
N PHE A 206 11.92 -1.59 0.11
CA PHE A 206 11.03 -2.38 0.96
C PHE A 206 11.63 -3.76 1.24
N GLN A 207 12.21 -4.42 0.22
CA GLN A 207 12.87 -5.72 0.37
C GLN A 207 14.10 -5.65 1.29
N ASP A 208 14.93 -4.61 1.16
CA ASP A 208 16.10 -4.40 2.04
C ASP A 208 15.68 -4.19 3.50
N LEU A 209 14.63 -3.40 3.75
CA LEU A 209 14.10 -3.17 5.09
C LEU A 209 13.50 -4.43 5.70
N VAL A 210 12.73 -5.21 4.93
CA VAL A 210 12.21 -6.51 5.36
C VAL A 210 13.35 -7.46 5.69
N GLN A 211 14.34 -7.58 4.81
CA GLN A 211 15.48 -8.48 5.00
C GLN A 211 16.26 -8.13 6.28
N ARG A 212 16.57 -6.84 6.48
CA ARG A 212 17.23 -6.34 7.69
C ARG A 212 16.46 -6.71 8.96
N ASP A 213 15.15 -6.52 8.96
CA ASP A 213 14.32 -6.79 10.13
C ASP A 213 14.17 -8.30 10.37
N VAL A 214 14.14 -9.13 9.31
CA VAL A 214 14.19 -10.60 9.40
C VAL A 214 15.50 -11.06 10.02
N GLU A 215 16.63 -10.49 9.61
CA GLU A 215 17.94 -10.76 10.22
C GLU A 215 18.00 -10.33 11.69
N ALA A 216 17.26 -9.27 12.06
CA ALA A 216 17.07 -8.85 13.44
C ALA A 216 16.04 -9.70 14.23
N GLY A 217 15.43 -10.71 13.60
CA GLY A 217 14.53 -11.68 14.24
C GLY A 217 13.02 -11.37 14.11
N TYR A 218 12.64 -10.35 13.33
CA TYR A 218 11.22 -10.05 13.07
C TYR A 218 10.69 -10.91 11.92
N ALA A 219 9.65 -11.71 12.18
CA ALA A 219 9.12 -12.69 11.22
C ALA A 219 8.18 -12.06 10.17
N TRP A 220 8.73 -11.24 9.27
CA TRP A 220 8.00 -10.69 8.13
C TRP A 220 7.57 -11.78 7.14
N ILE A 221 6.38 -11.61 6.58
CA ILE A 221 5.85 -12.39 5.46
C ILE A 221 5.34 -11.39 4.42
N THR A 222 6.09 -11.24 3.33
CA THR A 222 5.66 -10.45 2.17
C THR A 222 4.74 -11.31 1.31
N LEU A 223 3.45 -10.99 1.30
CA LEU A 223 2.44 -11.77 0.59
C LEU A 223 2.40 -11.45 -0.90
N LEU A 224 2.54 -10.19 -1.27
CA LEU A 224 2.42 -9.72 -2.64
C LEU A 224 3.22 -8.42 -2.81
N THR A 225 3.84 -8.28 -3.97
CA THR A 225 4.40 -7.03 -4.45
C THR A 225 3.90 -6.81 -5.86
N GLU A 226 3.14 -5.74 -6.10
CA GLU A 226 2.62 -5.44 -7.44
C GLU A 226 2.97 -4.01 -7.83
N ARG A 227 3.39 -3.83 -9.09
CA ARG A 227 3.64 -2.53 -9.65
C ARG A 227 2.34 -1.94 -10.22
N ILE A 228 1.97 -0.74 -9.79
CA ILE A 228 0.73 -0.07 -10.22
C ILE A 228 1.10 1.14 -11.10
N VAL A 229 0.78 1.03 -12.40
CA VAL A 229 0.89 2.14 -13.36
C VAL A 229 -0.36 2.31 -14.22
N SER A 230 -1.34 1.42 -14.07
CA SER A 230 -2.58 1.41 -14.84
C SER A 230 -3.75 0.85 -14.02
N ILE A 231 -4.97 1.10 -14.47
CA ILE A 231 -6.18 0.55 -13.84
C ILE A 231 -6.23 -0.98 -13.89
N SER A 232 -5.69 -1.60 -14.95
CA SER A 232 -5.61 -3.07 -15.04
C SER A 232 -4.66 -3.67 -14.01
N ASP A 233 -3.61 -2.94 -13.63
CA ASP A 233 -2.72 -3.37 -12.55
C ASP A 233 -3.43 -3.29 -11.20
N ALA A 234 -4.20 -2.23 -10.96
CA ALA A 234 -5.03 -2.09 -9.76
C ALA A 234 -6.08 -3.23 -9.64
N GLU A 235 -6.73 -3.62 -10.74
CA GLU A 235 -7.67 -4.75 -10.76
C GLU A 235 -6.98 -6.08 -10.43
N ARG A 236 -5.83 -6.35 -11.05
CA ARG A 236 -5.03 -7.56 -10.76
C ARG A 236 -4.54 -7.57 -9.31
N ALA A 237 -4.03 -6.43 -8.82
CA ALA A 237 -3.53 -6.27 -7.47
C ALA A 237 -4.64 -6.54 -6.45
N THR A 238 -5.80 -5.89 -6.57
CA THR A 238 -6.90 -6.07 -5.62
C THR A 238 -7.48 -7.49 -5.66
N ALA A 239 -7.54 -8.14 -6.82
CA ALA A 239 -7.88 -9.56 -6.90
C ALA A 239 -6.85 -10.44 -6.17
N ALA A 240 -5.56 -10.16 -6.33
CA ALA A 240 -4.49 -10.88 -5.64
C ALA A 240 -4.52 -10.65 -4.11
N ILE A 241 -4.82 -9.43 -3.65
CA ILE A 241 -4.99 -9.11 -2.23
C ILE A 241 -6.17 -9.91 -1.65
N GLN A 242 -7.32 -9.96 -2.34
CA GLN A 242 -8.48 -10.76 -1.90
C GLN A 242 -8.17 -12.24 -1.82
N THR A 243 -7.51 -12.80 -2.84
CA THR A 243 -7.20 -14.24 -2.89
C THR A 243 -6.20 -14.68 -1.82
N ARG A 244 -5.19 -13.84 -1.51
CA ARG A 244 -4.17 -14.12 -0.48
C ARG A 244 -4.57 -13.67 0.93
N ASP A 245 -5.78 -13.11 1.08
CA ASP A 245 -6.27 -12.54 2.34
C ASP A 245 -5.29 -11.54 2.97
N SER A 246 -4.75 -10.64 2.15
CA SER A 246 -3.79 -9.63 2.60
C SER A 246 -4.53 -8.42 3.17
N ARG A 247 -4.51 -8.26 4.49
CA ARG A 247 -5.26 -7.23 5.22
C ARG A 247 -4.48 -5.93 5.41
N ILE A 248 -3.15 -6.01 5.48
CA ILE A 248 -2.26 -4.85 5.64
C ILE A 248 -1.49 -4.62 4.33
N THR A 249 -1.63 -3.45 3.74
CA THR A 249 -0.96 -3.11 2.47
C THR A 249 -0.23 -1.79 2.57
N VAL A 250 1.07 -1.82 2.29
CA VAL A 250 1.91 -0.64 2.15
C VAL A 250 1.78 -0.09 0.73
N LEU A 251 1.50 1.19 0.61
CA LEU A 251 1.36 1.92 -0.64
C LEU A 251 2.57 2.84 -0.81
N SER A 252 3.34 2.62 -1.86
CA SER A 252 4.39 3.52 -2.32
C SER A 252 4.03 4.02 -3.72
N LEU A 253 2.90 4.71 -3.78
CA LEU A 253 2.20 5.17 -4.99
C LEU A 253 1.96 6.68 -4.94
N ASN A 254 1.99 7.34 -6.09
CA ASN A 254 1.47 8.70 -6.19
C ASN A 254 -0.07 8.74 -6.01
N GLU A 255 -0.65 9.93 -5.96
CA GLU A 255 -2.10 10.12 -5.77
C GLU A 255 -2.93 9.41 -6.85
N GLU A 256 -2.50 9.44 -8.11
CA GLU A 256 -3.24 8.87 -9.23
C GLU A 256 -3.30 7.34 -9.17
N ALA A 257 -2.14 6.67 -9.06
CA ALA A 257 -2.06 5.22 -8.94
C ALA A 257 -2.73 4.73 -7.65
N GLY A 258 -2.60 5.50 -6.57
CA GLY A 258 -3.31 5.29 -5.31
C GLY A 258 -4.82 5.31 -5.47
N ALA A 259 -5.37 6.31 -6.15
CA ALA A 259 -6.80 6.43 -6.40
C ALA A 259 -7.34 5.30 -7.30
N MET A 260 -6.57 4.87 -8.32
CA MET A 260 -6.92 3.70 -9.12
C MET A 260 -7.05 2.44 -8.26
N LEU A 261 -6.05 2.17 -7.41
CA LEU A 261 -6.04 1.01 -6.51
C LEU A 261 -7.18 1.06 -5.49
N LEU A 262 -7.35 2.19 -4.80
CA LEU A 262 -8.38 2.35 -3.79
C LEU A 262 -9.79 2.29 -4.35
N CYS A 263 -10.02 2.82 -5.56
CA CYS A 263 -11.30 2.66 -6.24
C CYS A 263 -11.64 1.18 -6.45
N GLN A 264 -10.70 0.39 -6.99
CA GLN A 264 -10.90 -1.04 -7.19
C GLN A 264 -11.09 -1.79 -5.88
N ALA A 265 -10.36 -1.39 -4.82
CA ALA A 265 -10.50 -1.95 -3.48
C ALA A 265 -11.91 -1.70 -2.92
N TYR A 266 -12.44 -0.49 -3.07
CA TYR A 266 -13.79 -0.13 -2.65
C TYR A 266 -14.87 -0.95 -3.36
N LEU A 267 -14.77 -1.09 -4.69
CA LEU A 267 -15.71 -1.90 -5.49
C LEU A 267 -15.72 -3.37 -5.06
N LYS A 268 -14.64 -3.83 -4.43
CA LYS A 268 -14.44 -5.17 -3.88
C LYS A 268 -14.75 -5.30 -2.39
N GLY A 269 -15.26 -4.24 -1.76
CA GLY A 269 -15.60 -4.20 -0.32
C GLY A 269 -14.38 -4.18 0.61
N MET A 270 -13.20 -3.83 0.09
CA MET A 270 -11.94 -3.83 0.84
C MET A 270 -11.75 -2.49 1.54
N VAL A 271 -12.45 -2.30 2.66
CA VAL A 271 -12.45 -1.06 3.43
C VAL A 271 -12.04 -1.31 4.88
N SER A 272 -11.64 -0.25 5.58
CA SER A 272 -11.42 -0.28 7.03
C SER A 272 -12.70 -0.71 7.78
N PRO A 273 -12.61 -1.46 8.90
CA PRO A 273 -11.40 -1.84 9.64
C PRO A 273 -10.67 -3.08 9.12
N ASP A 274 -11.27 -3.82 8.20
CA ASP A 274 -10.76 -5.12 7.77
C ASP A 274 -9.56 -5.01 6.81
N PHE A 275 -9.44 -3.90 6.08
CA PHE A 275 -8.30 -3.62 5.22
C PHE A 275 -7.67 -2.29 5.61
N VAL A 276 -6.36 -2.30 5.88
CA VAL A 276 -5.58 -1.14 6.31
C VAL A 276 -4.55 -0.81 5.25
N TRP A 277 -4.51 0.48 4.91
CA TRP A 277 -3.58 1.05 3.94
C TRP A 277 -2.55 1.92 4.66
N LEU A 278 -1.27 1.70 4.36
CA LEU A 278 -0.16 2.46 4.94
C LEU A 278 0.63 3.12 3.81
N LEU A 279 0.53 4.45 3.67
CA LEU A 279 1.13 5.20 2.58
C LEU A 279 2.51 5.73 2.96
N SER A 280 3.55 5.37 2.21
CA SER A 280 4.93 5.82 2.43
C SER A 280 5.39 6.96 1.51
N SER A 281 4.67 7.24 0.42
CA SER A 281 5.07 8.17 -0.64
C SER A 281 4.60 9.62 -0.49
N GLY A 282 4.01 9.97 0.66
CA GLY A 282 3.69 11.36 1.01
C GLY A 282 2.56 12.03 0.23
N ASN A 283 1.82 12.88 0.97
CA ASN A 283 0.86 13.89 0.55
C ASN A 283 -0.21 13.45 -0.46
N TRP A 284 -1.17 12.63 -0.01
CA TRP A 284 -2.49 12.68 -0.62
C TRP A 284 -3.21 13.86 0.02
N GLY A 285 -3.21 15.00 -0.68
CA GLY A 285 -3.68 16.26 -0.12
C GLY A 285 -5.19 16.29 0.14
N GLN A 286 -5.70 17.43 0.61
CA GLN A 286 -7.16 17.64 0.74
C GLN A 286 -7.92 17.47 -0.58
N ASN A 287 -7.22 17.56 -1.71
CA ASN A 287 -7.77 17.41 -3.05
C ASN A 287 -7.74 15.96 -3.56
N PHE A 288 -7.25 14.99 -2.77
CA PHE A 288 -7.26 13.57 -3.17
C PHE A 288 -8.62 13.08 -3.70
N PRO A 289 -9.77 13.47 -3.13
CA PRO A 289 -11.08 13.09 -3.68
C PRO A 289 -11.34 13.60 -5.12
N GLU A 290 -10.68 14.68 -5.54
CA GLU A 290 -10.80 15.22 -6.91
C GLU A 290 -10.21 14.27 -7.97
N ARG A 291 -9.39 13.28 -7.55
CA ARG A 291 -8.89 12.22 -8.44
C ARG A 291 -10.01 11.35 -9.01
N ALA A 292 -11.21 11.39 -8.43
CA ALA A 292 -12.41 10.81 -9.04
C ALA A 292 -12.76 11.40 -10.42
N ASN A 293 -12.25 12.60 -10.76
CA ASN A 293 -12.47 13.22 -12.06
C ASN A 293 -11.60 12.62 -13.18
N HIS A 294 -10.65 11.73 -12.85
CA HIS A 294 -9.77 11.13 -13.84
C HIS A 294 -10.54 10.14 -14.74
N PRO A 295 -10.31 10.12 -16.08
CA PRO A 295 -11.09 9.31 -17.02
C PRO A 295 -11.06 7.80 -16.75
N HIS A 296 -10.03 7.31 -16.05
CA HIS A 296 -9.83 5.89 -15.76
C HIS A 296 -10.29 5.45 -14.36
N ILE A 297 -10.83 6.38 -13.54
CA ILE A 297 -11.30 6.09 -12.19
C ILE A 297 -12.83 6.10 -12.17
N ASN A 298 -13.43 4.91 -12.00
CA ASN A 298 -14.89 4.73 -12.03
C ASN A 298 -15.56 4.92 -10.66
N CYS A 299 -14.90 5.60 -9.72
CA CYS A 299 -15.43 5.86 -8.38
C CYS A 299 -15.74 7.34 -8.19
N THR A 300 -16.77 7.64 -7.39
CA THR A 300 -17.06 9.00 -6.96
C THR A 300 -16.12 9.45 -5.83
N ALA A 301 -15.97 10.76 -5.63
CA ALA A 301 -15.17 11.31 -4.53
C ALA A 301 -15.54 10.72 -3.15
N PRO A 302 -16.84 10.58 -2.77
CA PRO A 302 -17.21 9.89 -1.53
C PRO A 302 -16.79 8.41 -1.47
N GLN A 303 -16.78 7.70 -2.60
CA GLN A 303 -16.36 6.29 -2.66
C GLN A 303 -14.84 6.16 -2.47
N LEU A 304 -14.05 7.02 -3.12
CA LEU A 304 -12.60 7.08 -2.91
C LEU A 304 -12.26 7.39 -1.45
N LEU A 305 -12.96 8.36 -0.85
CA LEU A 305 -12.77 8.67 0.55
C LEU A 305 -13.12 7.48 1.45
N ALA A 306 -14.25 6.81 1.19
CA ALA A 306 -14.64 5.63 1.95
C ALA A 306 -13.58 4.51 1.87
N ALA A 307 -12.92 4.35 0.71
CA ALA A 307 -11.80 3.43 0.51
C ALA A 307 -10.56 3.82 1.32
N ALA A 308 -10.28 5.13 1.39
CA ALA A 308 -9.11 5.69 2.07
C ALA A 308 -9.29 5.79 3.59
N ARG A 309 -10.49 5.62 4.14
CA ARG A 309 -10.73 5.69 5.60
C ARG A 309 -9.79 4.76 6.37
N GLY A 310 -9.19 5.28 7.43
CA GLY A 310 -8.23 4.56 8.26
C GLY A 310 -6.82 4.48 7.67
N LEU A 311 -6.58 4.98 6.45
CA LEU A 311 -5.26 5.06 5.84
C LEU A 311 -4.34 5.93 6.69
N ILE A 312 -3.15 5.42 6.99
CA ILE A 312 -2.08 6.16 7.66
C ILE A 312 -1.03 6.55 6.63
N ALA A 313 -0.72 7.84 6.52
CA ALA A 313 0.24 8.38 5.58
C ALA A 313 1.45 8.98 6.30
N ALA A 314 2.66 8.70 5.79
CA ALA A 314 3.89 9.37 6.17
C ALA A 314 4.18 10.55 5.23
N GLU A 315 4.29 11.75 5.80
CA GLU A 315 4.47 13.03 5.11
C GLU A 315 5.66 13.82 5.69
N LEU A 316 6.06 14.90 5.01
CA LEU A 316 7.00 15.88 5.55
C LEU A 316 6.49 16.47 6.87
N GLY A 317 7.39 16.70 7.82
CA GLY A 317 7.08 17.33 9.10
C GLY A 317 6.59 18.78 8.92
N PRO A 318 5.74 19.29 9.84
CA PRO A 318 5.23 20.65 9.77
C PRO A 318 6.31 21.67 10.12
N MET A 319 6.08 22.92 9.72
CA MET A 319 6.87 24.08 10.16
C MET A 319 6.90 24.16 11.69
N LEU A 320 8.11 24.25 12.24
CA LEU A 320 8.30 24.36 13.68
C LEU A 320 7.80 25.71 14.21
N GLN A 321 6.90 25.65 15.20
CA GLN A 321 6.42 26.81 15.94
C GLN A 321 6.91 26.75 17.39
N SER A 322 8.20 27.03 17.60
CA SER A 322 8.82 27.00 18.94
C SER A 322 9.55 28.31 19.26
N SER A 323 9.85 28.52 20.55
CA SER A 323 10.68 29.65 21.01
C SER A 323 12.17 29.48 20.69
N SER A 324 12.57 28.34 20.14
CA SER A 324 13.93 28.12 19.68
C SER A 324 14.26 29.06 18.53
N VAL A 325 15.56 29.22 18.27
CA VAL A 325 16.07 30.14 17.27
C VAL A 325 16.54 29.36 16.05
N HIS A 326 16.26 29.89 14.86
CA HIS A 326 16.80 29.37 13.61
C HIS A 326 18.33 29.52 13.61
N GLY A 327 19.04 28.42 13.41
CA GLY A 327 20.49 28.34 13.63
C GLY A 327 21.34 29.24 12.73
N LEU A 328 20.85 29.60 11.54
CA LEU A 328 21.56 30.51 10.62
C LEU A 328 21.06 31.97 10.72
N SER A 329 19.76 32.22 10.56
CA SER A 329 19.20 33.58 10.65
C SER A 329 19.21 34.21 12.04
N GLY A 330 19.31 33.43 13.11
CA GLY A 330 19.24 33.94 14.48
C GLY A 330 17.84 34.43 14.91
N ARG A 331 16.81 34.21 14.08
CA ARG A 331 15.41 34.60 14.39
C ARG A 331 14.67 33.51 15.16
N PRO A 332 13.78 33.86 16.12
CA PRO A 332 12.89 32.90 16.74
C PRO A 332 11.98 32.22 15.70
N LEU A 333 11.83 30.89 15.77
CA LEU A 333 11.04 30.12 14.81
C LEU A 333 9.55 30.51 14.86
N ALA A 334 9.01 30.75 16.06
CA ALA A 334 7.64 31.23 16.25
C ALA A 334 7.38 32.59 15.57
N ASP A 335 8.38 33.50 15.54
CA ASP A 335 8.23 34.81 14.91
C ASP A 335 8.14 34.67 13.39
N ILE A 336 9.04 33.87 12.79
CA ILE A 336 9.03 33.58 11.35
C ILE A 336 7.69 32.93 10.97
N HIS A 337 7.24 31.93 11.73
CA HIS A 337 5.96 31.27 11.52
C HIS A 337 4.79 32.26 11.55
N SER A 338 4.72 33.12 12.57
CA SER A 338 3.63 34.10 12.71
C SER A 338 3.62 35.12 11.57
N GLN A 339 4.80 35.57 11.12
CA GLN A 339 4.94 36.51 10.02
C GLN A 339 4.53 35.86 8.69
N TYR A 340 4.96 34.62 8.45
CA TYR A 340 4.52 33.86 7.29
C TYR A 340 3.00 33.69 7.28
N ALA A 341 2.41 33.27 8.41
CA ALA A 341 0.97 33.10 8.55
C ALA A 341 0.18 34.38 8.21
N ALA A 342 0.71 35.56 8.55
CA ALA A 342 0.10 36.84 8.19
C ALA A 342 0.28 37.18 6.70
N GLN A 343 1.45 36.89 6.13
CA GLN A 343 1.78 37.25 4.74
C GLN A 343 1.13 36.31 3.72
N CYS A 344 1.10 35.00 3.98
CA CYS A 344 0.55 34.01 3.05
C CYS A 344 -0.94 34.22 2.78
N GLN A 345 -1.70 34.74 3.75
CA GLN A 345 -3.13 35.07 3.58
C GLN A 345 -3.36 36.26 2.65
N SER A 346 -2.41 37.19 2.57
CA SER A 346 -2.45 38.31 1.62
C SER A 346 -1.96 37.93 0.22
N PHE A 347 -1.32 36.77 0.11
CA PHE A 347 -0.68 36.30 -1.12
C PHE A 347 -1.71 35.62 -2.03
N GLY A 348 -1.72 35.99 -3.32
CA GLY A 348 -2.72 35.52 -4.29
C GLY A 348 -4.06 36.25 -4.23
N ASN A 349 -4.11 37.56 -3.95
CA ASN A 349 -5.37 38.34 -3.84
C ASN A 349 -6.38 37.74 -2.83
N GLY A 350 -5.89 37.07 -1.78
CA GLY A 350 -6.75 36.44 -0.76
C GLY A 350 -7.36 35.08 -1.16
N THR A 351 -6.91 34.48 -2.28
CA THR A 351 -7.34 33.13 -2.69
C THR A 351 -6.32 32.03 -2.37
N GLY A 352 -5.09 32.38 -1.98
CA GLY A 352 -4.03 31.43 -1.63
C GLY A 352 -4.24 30.78 -0.26
N ARG A 353 -4.00 29.46 -0.16
CA ARG A 353 -3.91 28.76 1.12
C ARG A 353 -2.44 28.70 1.57
N CYS A 354 -2.20 29.01 2.84
CA CYS A 354 -0.88 28.87 3.44
C CYS A 354 -0.44 27.40 3.46
N ASN A 355 0.82 27.13 3.12
CA ASN A 355 1.37 25.77 3.10
C ASN A 355 2.48 25.65 4.15
N PHE A 356 2.11 25.23 5.36
CA PHE A 356 3.05 25.06 6.48
C PHE A 356 3.88 23.78 6.42
N ILE A 357 3.71 22.96 5.38
CA ILE A 357 4.43 21.70 5.22
C ILE A 357 5.66 21.91 4.32
N TRP A 358 5.47 22.46 3.12
CA TRP A 358 6.53 22.53 2.10
C TRP A 358 7.37 23.80 2.15
N THR A 359 6.75 24.93 2.49
CA THR A 359 7.40 26.24 2.45
C THR A 359 8.56 26.44 3.44
N PRO A 360 8.62 25.83 4.65
CA PRO A 360 9.78 26.00 5.52
C PRO A 360 11.09 25.49 4.91
N TYR A 361 11.02 24.48 4.02
CA TYR A 361 12.19 23.97 3.34
C TYR A 361 12.80 24.96 2.33
N PHE A 362 12.00 25.86 1.76
CA PHE A 362 12.51 26.93 0.89
C PHE A 362 13.27 28.00 1.68
N TYR A 363 12.74 28.40 2.85
CA TYR A 363 13.42 29.33 3.76
C TYR A 363 14.76 28.76 4.22
N ASP A 364 14.74 27.53 4.72
CA ASP A 364 15.95 26.85 5.21
C ASP A 364 16.97 26.67 4.07
N GLY A 365 16.51 26.35 2.85
CA GLY A 365 17.39 26.14 1.71
C GLY A 365 18.09 27.40 1.20
N LEU A 366 17.41 28.55 1.21
CA LEU A 366 18.04 29.80 0.81
C LEU A 366 19.09 30.23 1.86
N TRP A 367 18.78 30.09 3.15
CA TRP A 367 19.75 30.32 4.22
C TRP A 367 20.93 29.36 4.18
N GLN A 368 20.69 28.09 3.89
CA GLN A 368 21.73 27.09 3.73
C GLN A 368 22.68 27.47 2.59
N LEU A 369 22.14 27.80 1.40
CA LEU A 369 22.97 28.23 0.27
C LEU A 369 23.81 29.45 0.62
N ALA A 370 23.23 30.45 1.30
CA ALA A 370 23.97 31.62 1.76
C ALA A 370 25.10 31.27 2.73
N ASN A 371 24.87 30.34 3.66
CA ASN A 371 25.90 29.88 4.60
C ASN A 371 27.00 29.03 3.93
N VAL A 372 26.63 28.21 2.94
CA VAL A 372 27.56 27.44 2.10
C VAL A 372 28.46 28.39 1.32
N PHE A 373 27.89 29.41 0.67
CA PHE A 373 28.67 30.44 -0.03
C PHE A 373 29.58 31.20 0.94
N HIS A 374 29.08 31.61 2.11
CA HIS A 374 29.90 32.26 3.13
C HIS A 374 31.13 31.43 3.50
N SER A 375 30.91 30.15 3.81
CA SER A 375 31.97 29.22 4.22
C SER A 375 33.01 29.05 3.11
N HIS A 376 32.59 28.90 1.86
CA HIS A 376 33.50 28.80 0.71
C HIS A 376 34.27 30.10 0.43
N LEU A 377 33.57 31.24 0.47
CA LEU A 377 34.13 32.56 0.20
C LEU A 377 35.14 33.02 1.24
N SER A 378 35.13 32.41 2.43
CA SER A 378 36.18 32.62 3.44
C SER A 378 37.55 32.08 3.01
N ALA A 379 37.58 31.11 2.08
CA ALA A 379 38.79 30.42 1.63
C ALA A 379 39.11 30.65 0.14
N SER A 380 38.10 30.89 -0.71
CA SER A 380 38.26 31.07 -2.16
C SER A 380 37.26 32.08 -2.71
N SER A 381 37.70 33.00 -3.57
CA SER A 381 36.80 33.95 -4.25
C SER A 381 36.10 33.37 -5.48
N GLN A 382 36.43 32.15 -5.90
CA GLN A 382 35.92 31.53 -7.12
C GLN A 382 34.66 30.70 -6.83
N LEU A 383 33.52 31.07 -7.42
CA LEU A 383 32.23 30.37 -7.25
C LEU A 383 31.87 29.43 -8.41
N THR A 384 32.67 29.40 -9.47
CA THR A 384 32.40 28.62 -10.68
C THR A 384 33.54 27.65 -10.99
N GLY A 385 33.22 26.57 -11.73
CA GLY A 385 34.17 25.53 -12.10
C GLY A 385 34.21 24.35 -11.12
N ASP A 386 34.74 23.23 -11.61
CA ASP A 386 34.66 21.91 -10.97
C ASP A 386 35.06 21.92 -9.49
N ALA A 387 36.25 22.44 -9.18
CA ALA A 387 36.77 22.44 -7.81
C ALA A 387 35.95 23.32 -6.86
N ALA A 388 35.41 24.44 -7.34
CA ALA A 388 34.57 25.31 -6.53
C ALA A 388 33.24 24.62 -6.22
N GLN A 389 32.65 23.93 -7.19
CA GLN A 389 31.33 23.32 -7.06
C GLN A 389 31.37 22.02 -6.27
N GLU A 390 32.46 21.25 -6.37
CA GLU A 390 32.76 20.14 -5.45
C GLU A 390 32.95 20.65 -4.00
N ALA A 391 33.64 21.78 -3.80
CA ALA A 391 33.80 22.37 -2.48
C ALA A 391 32.46 22.84 -1.90
N LEU A 392 31.64 23.56 -2.69
CA LEU A 392 30.30 23.99 -2.28
C LEU A 392 29.42 22.79 -1.90
N TYR A 393 29.46 21.72 -2.68
CA TYR A 393 28.74 20.49 -2.36
C TYR A 393 29.23 19.86 -1.04
N ASN A 394 30.53 19.70 -0.86
CA ASN A 394 31.09 19.13 0.37
C ASN A 394 30.75 19.97 1.61
N ILE A 395 30.76 21.31 1.49
CA ILE A 395 30.32 22.22 2.56
C ILE A 395 28.82 22.05 2.83
N SER A 396 28.00 21.84 1.79
CA SER A 396 26.56 21.62 1.96
C SER A 396 26.24 20.36 2.77
N LEU A 397 27.06 19.30 2.69
CA LEU A 397 26.91 18.08 3.47
C LEU A 397 27.33 18.24 4.95
N GLN A 398 28.07 19.29 5.29
CA GLN A 398 28.56 19.55 6.66
C GLN A 398 27.62 20.43 7.49
N GLN A 399 26.47 20.81 6.93
CA GLN A 399 25.51 21.67 7.62
C GLN A 399 24.83 20.89 8.76
N ASP A 400 24.82 21.48 9.95
CA ASP A 400 24.15 20.96 11.14
C ASP A 400 23.54 22.11 11.94
N TYR A 401 22.25 22.41 11.71
CA TYR A 401 21.57 23.52 12.36
C TYR A 401 20.08 23.24 12.56
N LEU A 402 19.45 23.95 13.50
CA LEU A 402 18.01 23.93 13.67
C LEU A 402 17.34 24.91 12.68
N GLY A 403 16.60 24.41 11.71
CA GLY A 403 15.83 25.19 10.74
C GLY A 403 14.33 25.26 11.07
N LEU A 404 13.54 25.92 10.23
CA LEU A 404 12.07 25.91 10.30
C LEU A 404 11.49 24.52 10.03
N SER A 405 12.17 23.73 9.21
CA SER A 405 11.80 22.35 8.88
C SER A 405 12.34 21.32 9.88
N GLY A 406 12.88 21.76 11.03
CA GLY A 406 13.52 20.89 12.02
C GLY A 406 15.04 20.86 11.93
N GLN A 407 15.67 19.87 12.57
CA GLN A 407 17.12 19.71 12.51
C GLN A 407 17.55 19.42 11.07
N VAL A 408 18.40 20.27 10.49
CA VAL A 408 19.00 20.11 9.17
C VAL A 408 20.37 19.48 9.36
N ARG A 409 20.48 18.18 9.02
CA ARG A 409 21.72 17.42 9.02
C ARG A 409 21.73 16.43 7.86
N TYR A 410 22.83 16.40 7.12
CA TYR A 410 23.00 15.49 5.98
C TYR A 410 23.77 14.24 6.37
N PHE A 411 23.54 13.18 5.60
CA PHE A 411 24.22 11.90 5.76
C PHE A 411 25.02 11.56 4.51
N ASP A 412 26.01 10.70 4.71
CA ASP A 412 26.84 10.13 3.64
C ASP A 412 26.89 8.61 3.79
N SER A 413 25.77 7.96 3.52
CA SER A 413 25.65 6.50 3.57
C SER A 413 25.12 5.96 2.25
N GLU A 414 25.81 4.94 1.73
CA GLU A 414 25.36 4.19 0.56
C GLU A 414 24.39 3.04 0.93
N ALA A 415 24.29 2.68 2.22
CA ALA A 415 23.38 1.63 2.67
C ALA A 415 21.91 2.04 2.50
N MET A 416 21.11 1.19 1.85
CA MET A 416 19.76 1.54 1.41
C MET A 416 18.75 1.70 2.56
N HIS A 417 18.86 0.88 3.61
CA HIS A 417 18.09 1.00 4.86
C HIS A 417 18.58 2.12 5.80
N LYS A 418 19.55 2.95 5.40
CA LYS A 418 19.97 4.15 6.13
C LYS A 418 19.56 5.39 5.35
N VAL A 419 19.65 6.55 6.00
CA VAL A 419 19.52 7.84 5.31
C VAL A 419 20.62 7.92 4.26
N GLY A 420 20.25 8.17 2.99
CA GLY A 420 21.17 8.12 1.85
C GLY A 420 22.19 9.26 1.83
N ALA A 421 23.20 9.14 0.97
CA ALA A 421 24.16 10.20 0.73
C ALA A 421 23.46 11.45 0.13
N GLY A 422 23.67 12.63 0.74
CA GLY A 422 22.99 13.86 0.35
C GLY A 422 21.53 13.95 0.82
N ASP A 423 21.03 12.92 1.49
CA ASP A 423 19.73 12.95 2.17
C ASP A 423 19.89 13.51 3.58
N ARG A 424 18.75 13.92 4.13
CA ARG A 424 18.63 14.46 5.47
C ARG A 424 17.67 13.61 6.31
N ASP A 425 17.98 13.48 7.60
CA ASP A 425 16.99 13.05 8.59
C ASP A 425 16.10 14.23 9.01
N GLY A 426 14.85 13.94 9.34
CA GLY A 426 13.92 15.01 9.69
C GLY A 426 12.81 14.54 10.57
N THR A 427 11.79 15.37 10.66
CA THR A 427 10.53 14.97 11.27
C THR A 427 9.62 14.46 10.16
N ILE A 428 9.10 13.25 10.33
CA ILE A 428 8.02 12.71 9.50
C ILE A 428 6.72 12.93 10.25
N LEU A 429 5.74 13.54 9.59
CA LEU A 429 4.38 13.66 10.10
C LEU A 429 3.59 12.43 9.65
N LEU A 430 3.07 11.68 10.62
CA LEU A 430 2.08 10.63 10.36
C LEU A 430 0.69 11.26 10.45
N ARG A 431 -0.14 11.01 9.44
CA ARG A 431 -1.53 11.48 9.40
C ARG A 431 -2.46 10.32 9.14
N GLN A 432 -3.70 10.43 9.61
CA GLN A 432 -4.72 9.41 9.36
C GLN A 432 -5.99 10.02 8.75
N VAL A 433 -6.56 9.33 7.76
CA VAL A 433 -7.88 9.65 7.20
C VAL A 433 -8.97 9.19 8.19
N VAL A 434 -9.59 10.13 8.90
CA VAL A 434 -10.61 9.87 9.94
C VAL A 434 -11.97 10.55 9.71
N GLY A 435 -12.05 11.59 8.86
CA GLY A 435 -13.24 12.44 8.69
C GLY A 435 -13.97 12.30 7.33
N PRO A 436 -15.17 12.89 7.17
CA PRO A 436 -15.79 13.13 5.86
C PRO A 436 -15.04 14.22 5.05
N LEU A 437 -15.41 14.38 3.77
CA LEU A 437 -14.77 15.28 2.79
C LEU A 437 -14.45 16.68 3.37
N GLY A 438 -13.17 17.09 3.29
CA GLY A 438 -12.72 18.47 3.56
C GLY A 438 -11.88 18.71 4.83
N ASP A 439 -11.89 17.79 5.80
CA ASP A 439 -11.08 17.81 7.04
C ASP A 439 -10.53 16.40 7.38
N GLU A 440 -10.21 15.63 6.34
CA GLU A 440 -10.08 14.17 6.42
C GLU A 440 -8.87 13.70 7.20
N PHE A 441 -7.76 14.45 7.15
CA PHE A 441 -6.48 14.04 7.74
C PHE A 441 -6.25 14.64 9.12
N GLN A 442 -6.32 13.78 10.13
CA GLN A 442 -5.88 14.09 11.49
C GLN A 442 -4.36 13.93 11.60
N GLU A 443 -3.68 14.91 12.20
CA GLU A 443 -2.30 14.73 12.64
C GLU A 443 -2.23 13.67 13.73
N LEU A 444 -1.52 12.58 13.44
CA LEU A 444 -1.54 11.38 14.26
C LEU A 444 -0.31 11.29 15.16
N ALA A 445 0.88 11.49 14.58
CA ALA A 445 2.14 11.42 15.31
C ALA A 445 3.27 12.11 14.55
N TYR A 446 4.34 12.43 15.27
CA TYR A 446 5.63 12.79 14.67
C TYR A 446 6.60 11.64 14.85
N TRP A 447 7.34 11.30 13.80
CA TRP A 447 8.43 10.34 13.87
C TRP A 447 9.76 11.03 13.54
N THR A 448 10.79 10.65 14.28
CA THR A 448 12.18 10.99 14.00
C THR A 448 12.99 9.70 14.06
N GLY A 449 14.26 9.73 13.66
CA GLY A 449 15.16 8.58 13.81
C GLY A 449 15.31 8.07 15.26
N GLN A 450 14.79 8.79 16.26
CA GLN A 450 14.79 8.39 17.66
C GLN A 450 13.49 7.72 18.15
N GLY A 451 12.40 7.79 17.38
CA GLY A 451 11.12 7.17 17.75
C GLY A 451 9.88 7.98 17.36
N ILE A 452 8.70 7.40 17.66
CA ILE A 452 7.38 7.99 17.39
C ILE A 452 6.89 8.78 18.62
N THR A 453 6.30 9.94 18.39
CA THR A 453 5.56 10.75 19.37
C THR A 453 4.11 10.94 18.91
N TRP A 454 3.19 10.19 19.49
CA TRP A 454 1.75 10.23 19.23
C TRP A 454 1.07 11.49 19.76
N LYS A 455 0.17 12.03 18.93
CA LYS A 455 -0.63 13.24 19.18
C LYS A 455 -2.12 12.96 19.20
N ALA A 456 -2.55 11.91 18.52
CA ALA A 456 -3.93 11.48 18.50
C ALA A 456 -4.05 9.95 18.54
N ASP A 457 -5.24 9.49 18.88
CA ASP A 457 -5.62 8.09 18.83
C ASP A 457 -5.72 7.62 17.38
N ILE A 458 -5.41 6.35 17.12
CA ILE A 458 -5.61 5.73 15.81
C ILE A 458 -7.05 5.22 15.71
N VAL A 459 -7.68 5.45 14.56
CA VAL A 459 -9.07 5.04 14.29
C VAL A 459 -9.15 4.16 13.04
N TRP A 460 -9.63 2.93 13.21
CA TRP A 460 -9.95 2.03 12.09
C TRP A 460 -11.41 1.59 12.21
N GLY A 461 -12.27 2.03 11.28
CA GLY A 461 -13.71 1.84 11.39
C GLY A 461 -14.24 2.53 12.65
N ASP A 462 -15.00 1.80 13.47
CA ASP A 462 -15.48 2.29 14.77
C ASP A 462 -14.49 2.02 15.92
N GLN A 463 -13.35 1.37 15.62
CA GLN A 463 -12.36 0.96 16.61
C GLN A 463 -11.34 2.06 16.85
N ARG A 464 -10.91 2.20 18.11
CA ARG A 464 -9.95 3.22 18.53
C ARG A 464 -8.82 2.60 19.33
N VAL A 465 -7.58 2.93 18.96
CA VAL A 465 -6.38 2.62 19.72
C VAL A 465 -5.90 3.89 20.39
N ALA A 466 -5.92 3.91 21.72
CA ALA A 466 -5.49 5.08 22.48
C ALA A 466 -3.97 5.25 22.41
N CYS A 467 -3.50 6.39 21.90
CA CYS A 467 -2.08 6.64 21.66
C CYS A 467 -1.67 8.01 22.21
N SER A 468 -0.60 8.04 23.00
CA SER A 468 -0.07 9.29 23.54
C SER A 468 1.42 9.18 23.85
N GLY A 469 2.18 10.24 23.55
CA GLY A 469 3.62 10.25 23.77
C GLY A 469 4.30 9.13 22.97
N GLY A 470 5.12 8.31 23.60
CA GLY A 470 5.89 7.25 22.92
C GLY A 470 5.17 5.91 22.69
N SER A 471 3.90 5.77 23.08
CA SER A 471 3.25 4.45 23.12
C SER A 471 1.75 4.47 22.82
N CYS A 472 1.22 3.33 22.37
CA CYS A 472 -0.20 3.06 22.25
C CYS A 472 -0.63 1.99 23.26
N ASN A 473 -1.81 2.14 23.87
CA ASN A 473 -2.38 1.12 24.73
C ASN A 473 -3.02 0.03 23.87
N LEU A 474 -2.31 -1.07 23.68
CA LEU A 474 -2.79 -2.24 22.95
C LEU A 474 -3.63 -3.20 23.81
N THR A 475 -3.66 -2.98 25.13
CA THR A 475 -4.37 -3.88 26.06
C THR A 475 -5.87 -3.65 25.95
N GLY A 476 -6.59 -4.60 25.35
CA GLY A 476 -8.03 -4.49 25.11
C GLY A 476 -8.41 -3.60 23.93
N ALA A 477 -7.45 -3.03 23.22
CA ALA A 477 -7.68 -2.37 21.93
C ALA A 477 -7.92 -3.43 20.86
N VAL A 478 -8.90 -3.21 20.00
CA VAL A 478 -9.08 -4.05 18.80
C VAL A 478 -8.18 -3.47 17.72
N VAL A 479 -7.10 -4.19 17.43
CA VAL A 479 -6.16 -3.88 16.34
C VAL A 479 -6.60 -4.69 15.12
N PRO A 480 -6.64 -4.10 13.92
CA PRO A 480 -6.87 -4.83 12.68
C PRO A 480 -5.95 -6.04 12.60
N LEU A 481 -6.53 -7.21 12.35
CA LEU A 481 -5.74 -8.41 12.18
C LEU A 481 -5.03 -8.36 10.83
N ASP A 482 -3.79 -8.84 10.78
CA ASP A 482 -3.06 -9.02 9.52
C ASP A 482 -3.53 -10.27 8.74
N ARG A 483 -4.58 -10.94 9.25
CA ARG A 483 -5.30 -12.07 8.65
C ARG A 483 -6.77 -12.09 9.04
N GLY A 484 -7.63 -12.60 8.15
CA GLY A 484 -9.02 -12.89 8.47
C GLY A 484 -9.22 -14.23 9.18
N THR A 485 -10.45 -14.49 9.60
CA THR A 485 -10.91 -15.83 9.98
C THR A 485 -11.31 -16.62 8.73
N CYS A 486 -10.86 -17.86 8.62
CA CYS A 486 -11.27 -18.71 7.52
C CYS A 486 -12.70 -19.21 7.70
N ALA A 487 -13.46 -19.26 6.60
CA ALA A 487 -14.75 -19.94 6.57
C ALA A 487 -14.56 -21.43 6.89
N ALA A 488 -15.60 -22.07 7.44
CA ALA A 488 -15.57 -23.48 7.82
C ALA A 488 -15.10 -24.38 6.66
N GLY A 489 -14.32 -25.41 6.99
CA GLY A 489 -13.70 -26.31 6.00
C GLY A 489 -12.42 -25.76 5.35
N ARG A 490 -11.96 -24.58 5.76
CA ARG A 490 -10.70 -23.97 5.29
C ARG A 490 -9.77 -23.68 6.47
N ILE A 491 -8.49 -23.93 6.28
CA ILE A 491 -7.44 -23.59 7.25
C ILE A 491 -6.66 -22.35 6.80
N PHE A 492 -6.11 -21.63 7.76
CA PHE A 492 -5.26 -20.49 7.47
C PHE A 492 -3.83 -20.96 7.23
N VAL A 493 -3.30 -20.72 6.03
CA VAL A 493 -1.90 -20.93 5.70
C VAL A 493 -1.26 -19.56 5.52
N ASP A 494 -0.19 -19.28 6.26
CA ASP A 494 0.42 -17.96 6.24
C ASP A 494 0.72 -17.49 4.79
N ALA A 495 1.49 -18.21 3.99
CA ALA A 495 1.80 -17.71 2.63
C ALA A 495 0.59 -17.60 1.68
N LEU A 496 -0.51 -18.33 1.93
CA LEU A 496 -1.58 -18.55 0.95
C LEU A 496 -2.97 -18.07 1.40
N GLY A 497 -3.09 -17.56 2.63
CA GLY A 497 -4.37 -17.18 3.22
C GLY A 497 -5.24 -18.41 3.53
N CYS A 498 -6.56 -18.27 3.42
CA CYS A 498 -7.49 -19.35 3.71
C CYS A 498 -7.51 -20.39 2.59
N GLN A 499 -7.00 -21.59 2.87
CA GLN A 499 -6.98 -22.72 1.94
C GLN A 499 -8.05 -23.75 2.31
N ALA A 500 -8.81 -24.21 1.32
CA ALA A 500 -9.74 -25.32 1.50
C ALA A 500 -8.99 -26.59 1.92
N CYS A 501 -9.54 -27.34 2.88
CA CYS A 501 -9.07 -28.69 3.12
C CYS A 501 -9.29 -29.54 1.87
N PRO A 502 -8.30 -30.36 1.47
CA PRO A 502 -8.42 -31.20 0.28
C PRO A 502 -9.48 -32.28 0.49
N THR A 503 -9.82 -33.00 -0.58
CA THR A 503 -10.68 -34.19 -0.52
C THR A 503 -10.20 -35.19 0.54
N GLY A 504 -11.15 -35.90 1.14
CA GLY A 504 -10.90 -36.79 2.28
C GLY A 504 -10.54 -36.09 3.60
N ARG A 505 -10.52 -34.76 3.67
CA ARG A 505 -10.22 -34.00 4.89
C ARG A 505 -11.26 -32.94 5.19
N PHE A 506 -11.40 -32.60 6.46
CA PHE A 506 -12.21 -31.49 6.94
C PHE A 506 -11.41 -30.62 7.92
N GLU A 507 -11.90 -29.42 8.21
CA GLU A 507 -11.25 -28.52 9.14
C GLU A 507 -11.64 -28.85 10.60
N GLU A 508 -10.63 -29.04 11.44
CA GLU A 508 -10.77 -29.21 12.88
C GLU A 508 -9.64 -28.46 13.60
N ALA A 509 -10.00 -27.53 14.48
CA ALA A 509 -9.06 -26.74 15.29
C ALA A 509 -7.95 -26.04 14.47
N GLY A 510 -8.28 -25.54 13.28
CA GLY A 510 -7.35 -24.85 12.38
C GLY A 510 -6.42 -25.79 11.60
N GLN A 511 -6.69 -27.09 11.57
CA GLN A 511 -5.93 -28.09 10.82
C GLN A 511 -6.83 -28.93 9.92
N CYS A 512 -6.30 -29.37 8.77
CA CYS A 512 -7.01 -30.30 7.90
C CYS A 512 -6.76 -31.73 8.35
N VAL A 513 -7.74 -32.29 9.06
CA VAL A 513 -7.72 -33.65 9.59
C VAL A 513 -8.43 -34.61 8.65
N ASN A 514 -8.04 -35.88 8.67
CA ASN A 514 -8.67 -36.90 7.82
C ASN A 514 -10.11 -37.17 8.27
N CYS A 515 -11.02 -37.38 7.32
CA CYS A 515 -12.35 -37.88 7.63
C CYS A 515 -12.26 -39.22 8.39
N PRO A 516 -12.98 -39.41 9.50
CA PRO A 516 -12.98 -40.68 10.20
C PRO A 516 -13.58 -41.80 9.33
N ALA A 517 -13.23 -43.05 9.62
CA ALA A 517 -13.82 -44.20 8.95
C ALA A 517 -15.36 -44.16 9.04
N GLY A 518 -16.04 -44.61 7.98
CA GLY A 518 -17.49 -44.45 7.82
C GLY A 518 -17.91 -43.10 7.22
N SER A 519 -16.99 -42.16 7.00
CA SER A 519 -17.28 -40.85 6.41
C SER A 519 -16.29 -40.50 5.31
N PHE A 520 -16.69 -39.56 4.45
CA PHE A 520 -15.90 -39.12 3.30
C PHE A 520 -16.02 -37.62 3.06
N ALA A 521 -15.12 -37.07 2.24
CA ALA A 521 -15.23 -35.71 1.71
C ALA A 521 -14.89 -35.72 0.22
N ALA A 522 -15.91 -35.66 -0.64
CA ALA A 522 -15.77 -35.75 -2.09
C ALA A 522 -15.34 -34.44 -2.76
N SER A 523 -15.46 -33.30 -2.07
CA SER A 523 -15.05 -32.00 -2.57
C SER A 523 -14.15 -31.27 -1.56
N PRO A 524 -13.21 -30.43 -2.03
CA PRO A 524 -12.42 -29.60 -1.14
C PRO A 524 -13.28 -28.59 -0.37
N GLY A 525 -12.88 -28.26 0.85
CA GLY A 525 -13.51 -27.19 1.64
C GLY A 525 -14.73 -27.63 2.45
N LEU A 526 -14.91 -28.94 2.65
CA LEU A 526 -16.01 -29.46 3.45
C LEU A 526 -15.82 -29.06 4.93
N ALA A 527 -16.86 -28.46 5.53
CA ALA A 527 -16.85 -28.04 6.93
C ALA A 527 -16.84 -29.23 7.90
N SER A 528 -17.41 -30.36 7.49
CA SER A 528 -17.49 -31.60 8.25
C SER A 528 -17.64 -32.76 7.28
N CYS A 529 -17.06 -33.92 7.56
CA CYS A 529 -17.19 -35.10 6.70
C CYS A 529 -18.63 -35.60 6.59
N GLU A 530 -19.00 -36.03 5.39
CA GLU A 530 -20.31 -36.63 5.13
C GLU A 530 -20.27 -38.12 5.48
N PRO A 531 -21.25 -38.65 6.22
CA PRO A 531 -21.33 -40.08 6.48
C PRO A 531 -21.60 -40.83 5.16
N CYS A 532 -21.03 -42.03 5.01
CA CYS A 532 -21.35 -42.88 3.86
C CYS A 532 -22.85 -43.14 3.77
N PRO A 533 -23.50 -42.88 2.64
CA PRO A 533 -24.93 -43.14 2.49
C PRO A 533 -25.22 -44.65 2.53
N ALA A 534 -26.47 -45.00 2.85
CA ALA A 534 -26.95 -46.37 2.77
C ALA A 534 -26.64 -46.98 1.39
N GLY A 535 -26.22 -48.25 1.38
CA GLY A 535 -25.67 -48.92 0.22
C GLY A 535 -24.17 -48.69 -0.01
N SER A 536 -23.47 -47.98 0.87
CA SER A 536 -22.02 -47.79 0.79
C SER A 536 -21.35 -47.81 2.15
N ALA A 537 -20.03 -48.04 2.19
CA ALA A 537 -19.25 -48.09 3.41
C ALA A 537 -17.79 -47.70 3.16
N VAL A 538 -17.05 -47.35 4.23
CA VAL A 538 -15.59 -47.20 4.16
C VAL A 538 -14.96 -47.47 5.52
N ASN A 539 -13.88 -48.27 5.55
CA ASN A 539 -13.25 -48.73 6.79
C ASN A 539 -11.95 -47.99 7.16
N PHE A 540 -11.53 -47.01 6.37
CA PHE A 540 -10.30 -46.25 6.59
C PHE A 540 -10.58 -44.75 6.69
N ALA A 541 -9.68 -44.03 7.36
CA ALA A 541 -9.77 -42.58 7.48
C ALA A 541 -9.22 -41.90 6.21
N GLY A 542 -9.78 -40.75 5.84
CA GLY A 542 -9.34 -39.96 4.69
C GLY A 542 -10.02 -40.33 3.38
N ALA A 543 -11.19 -40.96 3.42
CA ALA A 543 -11.90 -41.38 2.23
C ALA A 543 -12.40 -40.18 1.41
N GLU A 544 -12.10 -40.17 0.10
CA GLU A 544 -12.65 -39.17 -0.83
C GLU A 544 -14.03 -39.59 -1.35
N VAL A 545 -14.31 -40.90 -1.34
CA VAL A 545 -15.57 -41.49 -1.78
C VAL A 545 -15.82 -42.76 -0.99
N CYS A 546 -17.09 -43.08 -0.72
CA CYS A 546 -17.46 -44.34 -0.10
C CYS A 546 -17.46 -45.48 -1.10
N GLU A 547 -17.04 -46.66 -0.66
CA GLU A 547 -17.12 -47.87 -1.47
C GLU A 547 -18.58 -48.34 -1.54
N VAL A 548 -19.14 -48.42 -2.74
CA VAL A 548 -20.50 -48.92 -2.93
C VAL A 548 -20.54 -50.42 -2.66
N CYS A 549 -21.56 -50.87 -1.93
CA CYS A 549 -21.79 -52.29 -1.72
C CYS A 549 -22.05 -52.96 -3.07
N THR A 550 -21.26 -53.99 -3.37
CA THR A 550 -21.41 -54.78 -4.59
C THR A 550 -22.65 -55.66 -4.50
N GLU A 551 -23.01 -56.32 -5.60
CA GLU A 551 -24.07 -57.33 -5.62
C GLU A 551 -23.87 -58.37 -4.49
N GLY A 552 -24.98 -58.85 -3.94
CA GLY A 552 -25.01 -59.74 -2.77
C GLY A 552 -24.71 -59.04 -1.44
N HIS A 553 -24.38 -57.75 -1.44
CA HIS A 553 -24.14 -56.98 -0.23
C HIS A 553 -25.08 -55.78 -0.15
N TYR A 554 -25.41 -55.37 1.08
CA TYR A 554 -26.25 -54.23 1.38
C TYR A 554 -25.69 -53.43 2.56
N GLN A 555 -26.18 -52.21 2.74
CA GLN A 555 -25.95 -51.45 3.95
C GLN A 555 -27.12 -50.52 4.23
N ASN A 556 -27.79 -50.70 5.36
CA ASN A 556 -28.98 -49.95 5.74
C ASN A 556 -28.68 -48.73 6.62
N GLU A 557 -27.50 -48.67 7.23
CA GLU A 557 -27.06 -47.58 8.09
C GLU A 557 -26.21 -46.56 7.33
N THR A 558 -26.35 -45.28 7.67
CA THR A 558 -25.39 -44.26 7.24
C THR A 558 -24.15 -44.32 8.12
N GLY A 559 -22.99 -44.00 7.56
CA GLY A 559 -21.74 -43.97 8.33
C GLY A 559 -21.08 -45.34 8.52
N ALA A 560 -21.47 -46.34 7.73
CA ALA A 560 -21.03 -47.71 7.94
C ALA A 560 -19.57 -47.96 7.58
N LEU A 561 -18.94 -48.87 8.33
CA LEU A 561 -17.55 -49.26 8.11
C LEU A 561 -17.38 -50.39 7.10
N SER A 562 -18.42 -51.21 6.89
CA SER A 562 -18.39 -52.33 5.94
C SER A 562 -19.77 -52.62 5.37
N CYS A 563 -19.82 -53.21 4.17
CA CYS A 563 -21.04 -53.74 3.60
C CYS A 563 -21.40 -55.11 4.20
N LEU A 564 -22.68 -55.30 4.51
CA LEU A 564 -23.22 -56.55 5.06
C LEU A 564 -23.61 -57.49 3.92
N ARG A 565 -23.45 -58.80 4.11
CA ARG A 565 -23.94 -59.80 3.15
C ARG A 565 -25.44 -59.94 3.25
N CYS A 566 -26.12 -60.13 2.13
CA CYS A 566 -27.55 -60.43 2.17
C CYS A 566 -27.80 -61.70 2.99
N PRO A 567 -28.62 -61.64 4.05
CA PRO A 567 -28.88 -62.79 4.90
C PRO A 567 -29.60 -63.91 4.12
N VAL A 568 -29.58 -65.11 4.68
CA VAL A 568 -30.33 -66.24 4.13
C VAL A 568 -31.81 -65.86 3.93
N SER A 569 -32.39 -66.32 2.83
CA SER A 569 -33.73 -65.95 2.33
C SER A 569 -33.84 -64.58 1.67
N PHE A 570 -32.74 -63.86 1.48
CA PHE A 570 -32.68 -62.59 0.76
C PHE A 570 -31.57 -62.58 -0.31
N TYR A 571 -31.70 -61.74 -1.32
CA TYR A 571 -30.71 -61.56 -2.39
C TYR A 571 -30.53 -60.07 -2.76
N GLY A 572 -29.36 -59.72 -3.31
CA GLY A 572 -29.00 -58.34 -3.66
C GLY A 572 -28.57 -58.21 -5.12
N PRO A 573 -29.47 -57.88 -6.06
CA PRO A 573 -29.22 -57.97 -7.50
C PRO A 573 -28.49 -56.77 -8.10
N SER A 574 -28.28 -55.71 -7.33
CA SER A 574 -27.68 -54.47 -7.83
C SER A 574 -26.71 -53.90 -6.80
N ARG A 575 -25.78 -53.08 -7.27
CA ARG A 575 -24.86 -52.31 -6.42
C ARG A 575 -25.62 -51.22 -5.64
N SER A 576 -25.00 -50.73 -4.57
CA SER A 576 -25.50 -49.64 -3.73
C SER A 576 -26.84 -49.94 -3.05
N LEU A 577 -27.06 -51.21 -2.67
CA LEU A 577 -28.35 -51.65 -2.15
C LEU A 577 -28.52 -51.24 -0.66
N PRO A 578 -29.58 -50.51 -0.29
CA PRO A 578 -29.83 -50.17 1.12
C PRO A 578 -30.45 -51.33 1.92
N SER A 579 -31.09 -52.29 1.25
CA SER A 579 -31.69 -53.48 1.87
C SER A 579 -31.85 -54.59 0.84
N CYS A 580 -31.57 -55.83 1.23
CA CYS A 580 -31.75 -56.98 0.34
C CYS A 580 -33.22 -57.27 0.02
N LEU A 581 -33.47 -57.85 -1.15
CA LEU A 581 -34.80 -58.26 -1.59
C LEU A 581 -35.13 -59.66 -1.03
N PRO A 582 -36.35 -59.89 -0.52
CA PRO A 582 -36.74 -61.21 -0.05
C PRO A 582 -36.86 -62.19 -1.21
N CYS A 583 -36.52 -63.46 -0.96
CA CYS A 583 -36.85 -64.54 -1.87
C CYS A 583 -38.38 -64.67 -2.04
N PRO A 584 -38.86 -65.14 -3.21
CA PRO A 584 -40.26 -65.47 -3.41
C PRO A 584 -40.77 -66.47 -2.37
N GLU A 585 -42.07 -66.44 -2.07
CA GLU A 585 -42.67 -67.30 -1.04
C GLU A 585 -42.25 -68.78 -1.15
N GLY A 586 -41.90 -69.38 0.00
CA GLY A 586 -41.42 -70.76 0.13
C GLY A 586 -39.95 -70.98 -0.24
N LYS A 587 -39.28 -70.03 -0.90
CA LYS A 587 -37.88 -70.16 -1.33
C LYS A 587 -36.91 -69.53 -0.34
N THR A 588 -35.71 -70.11 -0.24
CA THR A 588 -34.60 -69.59 0.56
C THR A 588 -33.27 -69.71 -0.19
N THR A 589 -32.26 -68.94 0.21
CA THR A 589 -30.89 -69.02 -0.35
C THR A 589 -30.06 -70.01 0.47
N ALA A 590 -29.14 -70.73 -0.15
CA ALA A 590 -28.32 -71.72 0.55
C ALA A 590 -27.17 -71.11 1.38
N TYR A 591 -26.83 -69.84 1.12
CA TYR A 591 -25.73 -69.12 1.76
C TYR A 591 -26.03 -67.61 1.78
N GLU A 592 -25.34 -66.87 2.64
CA GLU A 592 -25.40 -65.41 2.68
C GLU A 592 -24.68 -64.77 1.49
N GLY A 593 -25.25 -63.69 0.95
CA GLY A 593 -24.67 -62.92 -0.14
C GLY A 593 -25.13 -63.33 -1.55
N ALA A 594 -26.32 -63.92 -1.66
CA ALA A 594 -26.90 -64.26 -2.95
C ALA A 594 -27.11 -63.01 -3.83
N ILE A 595 -26.72 -63.10 -5.11
CA ILE A 595 -26.75 -61.97 -6.06
C ILE A 595 -27.94 -62.01 -7.02
N ASP A 596 -28.67 -63.12 -7.10
CA ASP A 596 -29.74 -63.29 -8.09
C ASP A 596 -30.93 -64.04 -7.46
N VAL A 597 -32.15 -63.71 -7.89
CA VAL A 597 -33.37 -64.42 -7.52
C VAL A 597 -33.32 -65.91 -7.90
N GLN A 598 -32.56 -66.27 -8.93
CA GLN A 598 -32.35 -67.66 -9.32
C GLN A 598 -31.59 -68.48 -8.26
N MET A 599 -30.91 -67.82 -7.32
CA MET A 599 -30.25 -68.45 -6.18
C MET A 599 -31.22 -68.75 -5.02
N CYS A 600 -32.49 -68.30 -5.11
CA CYS A 600 -33.55 -68.70 -4.21
C CYS A 600 -34.07 -70.09 -4.61
N THR A 601 -33.68 -71.10 -3.85
CA THR A 601 -34.11 -72.50 -4.04
C THR A 601 -35.28 -72.83 -3.12
N CYS A 602 -36.15 -73.76 -3.53
CA CYS A 602 -37.29 -74.17 -2.71
C CYS A 602 -36.81 -74.93 -1.46
N ASN A 603 -37.23 -74.50 -0.28
CA ASN A 603 -36.99 -75.22 0.98
C ASN A 603 -38.09 -76.27 1.22
N GLY A 604 -38.36 -77.11 0.21
CA GLY A 604 -39.51 -78.00 0.11
C GLY A 604 -39.65 -78.59 -1.30
N ASP A 605 -40.86 -78.99 -1.69
CA ASP A 605 -41.16 -79.54 -3.02
C ASP A 605 -41.80 -78.47 -3.94
N ILE A 606 -41.53 -78.55 -5.23
CA ILE A 606 -42.10 -77.66 -6.25
C ILE A 606 -43.39 -78.31 -6.80
N PHE A 607 -44.53 -77.63 -6.67
CA PHE A 607 -45.82 -78.08 -7.21
C PHE A 607 -46.46 -76.97 -8.04
N GLU A 608 -46.75 -77.27 -9.31
CA GLU A 608 -47.31 -76.31 -10.29
C GLU A 608 -46.55 -74.98 -10.38
N GLY A 609 -45.23 -74.98 -10.15
CA GLY A 609 -44.38 -73.79 -10.23
C GLY A 609 -44.34 -72.93 -8.95
N VAL A 610 -45.10 -73.31 -7.91
CA VAL A 610 -45.08 -72.67 -6.59
C VAL A 610 -44.27 -73.54 -5.63
N CYS A 611 -43.42 -72.92 -4.80
CA CYS A 611 -42.68 -73.64 -3.78
C CYS A 611 -43.55 -73.86 -2.54
N ILE A 612 -43.65 -75.10 -2.09
CA ILE A 612 -44.46 -75.46 -0.92
C ILE A 612 -43.56 -76.12 0.14
N SER A 613 -43.45 -75.47 1.30
CA SER A 613 -42.78 -76.01 2.50
C SER A 613 -43.83 -76.39 3.55
N CYS A 614 -43.84 -77.66 3.97
CA CYS A 614 -44.68 -78.12 5.08
C CYS A 614 -43.94 -77.96 6.42
N SER A 615 -44.66 -77.81 7.54
CA SER A 615 -44.05 -77.79 8.88
C SER A 615 -43.37 -79.12 9.21
N ASP A 616 -42.46 -79.15 10.19
CA ASP A 616 -41.60 -80.32 10.53
C ASP A 616 -42.37 -81.65 10.76
N ASP A 617 -43.67 -81.57 11.08
CA ASP A 617 -44.55 -82.71 11.32
C ASP A 617 -45.35 -83.14 10.08
N PHE A 618 -45.10 -82.57 8.91
CA PHE A 618 -45.85 -82.80 7.67
C PHE A 618 -44.92 -82.99 6.46
N ARG A 619 -45.26 -83.89 5.55
CA ARG A 619 -44.57 -84.10 4.25
C ARG A 619 -45.46 -83.71 3.07
N PHE A 620 -44.88 -83.23 1.99
CA PHE A 620 -45.62 -82.83 0.80
C PHE A 620 -45.88 -84.04 -0.12
N VAL A 621 -47.15 -84.27 -0.51
CA VAL A 621 -47.55 -85.31 -1.45
C VAL A 621 -48.69 -84.78 -2.31
N GLU A 622 -48.53 -84.81 -3.64
CA GLU A 622 -49.58 -84.50 -4.63
C GLU A 622 -50.37 -83.20 -4.37
N GLY A 623 -49.69 -82.12 -3.99
CA GLY A 623 -50.34 -80.81 -3.79
C GLY A 623 -50.77 -80.50 -2.36
N GLN A 624 -50.56 -81.41 -1.39
CA GLN A 624 -50.99 -81.22 0.00
C GLN A 624 -49.91 -81.60 1.03
N CYS A 625 -49.87 -80.85 2.14
CA CYS A 625 -49.07 -81.19 3.32
C CYS A 625 -49.79 -82.24 4.17
N ILE A 626 -49.25 -83.46 4.24
CA ILE A 626 -49.83 -84.58 4.98
C ILE A 626 -49.02 -84.83 6.26
N ALA A 627 -49.70 -84.97 7.41
CA ALA A 627 -49.07 -85.20 8.71
C ALA A 627 -48.23 -86.50 8.70
N CYS A 628 -47.03 -86.43 9.25
CA CYS A 628 -46.18 -87.57 9.51
C CYS A 628 -46.81 -88.40 10.64
N VAL A 629 -46.72 -89.73 10.53
CA VAL A 629 -47.34 -90.67 11.47
C VAL A 629 -46.76 -90.44 12.88
N GLU A 630 -47.63 -90.48 13.91
CA GLU A 630 -47.27 -90.22 15.32
C GLU A 630 -45.96 -90.92 15.73
N GLY A 631 -44.97 -90.12 16.15
CA GLY A 631 -43.68 -90.61 16.67
C GLY A 631 -42.48 -90.55 15.72
N LEU A 632 -42.64 -90.11 14.46
CA LEU A 632 -41.55 -89.99 13.47
C LEU A 632 -41.33 -88.54 13.03
N ARG A 633 -40.07 -88.06 13.02
CA ARG A 633 -39.69 -86.78 12.38
C ARG A 633 -39.38 -86.99 10.91
N CYS A 634 -40.00 -86.20 10.05
CA CYS A 634 -39.70 -86.19 8.62
C CYS A 634 -38.48 -85.30 8.37
N ARG A 635 -37.26 -85.85 8.32
CA ARG A 635 -36.07 -85.08 7.93
C ARG A 635 -35.69 -85.34 6.48
N THR A 636 -35.54 -84.23 5.76
CA THR A 636 -35.07 -84.10 4.39
C THR A 636 -33.76 -84.86 4.17
N GLY A 637 -33.77 -85.72 3.14
CA GLY A 637 -32.61 -86.32 2.46
C GLY A 637 -31.36 -86.61 3.29
N GLU A 638 -31.28 -87.80 3.89
CA GLU A 638 -30.18 -88.78 3.76
C GLU A 638 -30.41 -89.94 4.76
N THR A 639 -30.22 -91.17 4.29
CA THR A 639 -30.43 -92.40 5.08
C THR A 639 -29.21 -92.73 5.93
N PRO A 640 -29.39 -93.24 7.16
CA PRO A 640 -28.36 -94.07 7.79
C PRO A 640 -28.89 -95.45 8.20
N ARG A 641 -28.26 -96.47 7.57
CA ARG A 641 -28.09 -97.90 7.90
C ARG A 641 -29.28 -98.73 8.38
#